data_AF-A0A7X1PCF0-F1
#
_entry.id   AF-A0A7X1PCF0-F1
#
_cell.length_a   1.000
_cell.length_b   1.000
_cell.length_c   1.000
_cell.angle_alpha   90.00
_cell.angle_beta   90.00
_cell.angle_gamma   90.00
#
_symmetry.space_group_name_H-M   'P 1'
#
loop_
_entity.id
_entity.type
_entity.pdbx_description
1 polymer ?
#
loop_
_entity_poly.entity_id
_entity_poly.type
_entity_poly.pdbx_seq_one_letter_code
_entity_poly.pdbx_strand_id
1 'polypeptide(L)'
;MLQRFGWLAPLQLGIGFAAGGVYMISQGLAAKKEVRAALVAEQIISSAESRIPRALVQDAETAAAQAEVIRTHSLRETEGKTFAQIPRGDPMRDYYLHAVTLRTALGLAIMGFKISDLVVGMGAFMTATGAALVMIAPAMRAANREEPD
;
A
#
# COMPACT_ATOMS: atom_id res chain seq x y z
N MET A 1 -14.79 31.08 -32.41
CA MET A 1 -13.57 31.20 -31.57
C MET A 1 -13.32 29.99 -30.65
N LEU A 2 -14.32 29.20 -30.23
CA LEU A 2 -14.12 28.03 -29.35
C LEU A 2 -13.48 26.78 -30.01
N GLN A 3 -13.56 26.61 -31.34
CA GLN A 3 -13.15 25.36 -31.99
C GLN A 3 -11.63 25.22 -32.26
N ARG A 4 -10.87 26.31 -32.28
CA ARG A 4 -9.42 26.28 -32.60
C ARG A 4 -8.57 25.63 -31.50
N PHE A 5 -9.13 25.40 -30.30
CA PHE A 5 -8.46 24.79 -29.14
C PHE A 5 -8.94 23.37 -28.81
N GLY A 6 -9.98 22.86 -29.50
CA GLY A 6 -10.58 21.54 -29.20
C GLY A 6 -9.61 20.36 -29.34
N TRP A 7 -8.61 20.52 -30.22
CA TRP A 7 -7.51 19.58 -30.40
C TRP A 7 -6.52 19.53 -29.20
N LEU A 8 -6.30 20.64 -28.49
CA LEU A 8 -5.31 20.70 -27.40
C LEU A 8 -5.86 20.11 -26.09
N ALA A 9 -7.18 20.13 -25.92
CA ALA A 9 -7.86 19.58 -24.74
C ALA A 9 -7.54 18.09 -24.46
N PRO A 10 -7.63 17.14 -25.41
CA PRO A 10 -7.31 15.74 -25.15
C PRO A 10 -5.82 15.51 -24.87
N LEU A 11 -4.92 16.29 -25.51
CA LEU A 11 -3.48 16.20 -25.26
C LEU A 11 -3.13 16.68 -23.85
N GLN A 12 -3.66 17.83 -23.42
CA GLN A 12 -3.44 18.37 -22.08
C GLN A 12 -4.00 17.44 -21.01
N LEU A 13 -5.19 16.88 -21.23
CA LEU A 13 -5.80 15.92 -20.31
C LEU A 13 -4.98 14.63 -20.23
N GLY A 14 -4.54 14.06 -21.36
CA GLY A 14 -3.70 12.87 -21.38
C GLY A 14 -2.36 13.07 -20.66
N ILE A 15 -1.69 14.21 -20.87
CA ILE A 15 -0.47 14.58 -20.15
C ILE A 15 -0.74 14.74 -18.65
N GLY A 16 -1.83 15.39 -18.27
CA GLY A 16 -2.23 15.55 -16.87
C GLY A 16 -2.44 14.20 -16.17
N PHE A 17 -3.16 13.28 -16.83
CA PHE A 17 -3.37 11.92 -16.31
C PHE A 17 -2.06 11.13 -16.21
N ALA A 18 -1.20 11.21 -17.23
CA ALA A 18 0.10 10.53 -17.22
C ALA A 18 1.00 11.06 -16.09
N ALA A 19 1.10 12.38 -15.94
CA ALA A 19 1.88 13.00 -14.87
C ALA A 19 1.33 12.68 -13.48
N GLY A 20 0.01 12.73 -13.30
CA GLY A 20 -0.65 12.36 -12.05
C GLY A 20 -0.44 10.90 -11.68
N GLY A 21 -0.52 9.99 -12.65
CA GLY A 21 -0.24 8.56 -12.45
C GLY A 21 1.21 8.29 -12.04
N VAL A 22 2.18 8.91 -12.71
CA VAL A 22 3.61 8.81 -12.35
C VAL A 22 3.86 9.36 -10.94
N TYR A 23 3.23 10.49 -10.60
CA TYR A 23 3.30 11.04 -9.25
C TYR A 23 2.75 10.06 -8.21
N MET A 24 1.57 9.46 -8.44
CA MET A 24 1.01 8.46 -7.53
C MET A 24 1.93 7.25 -7.34
N ILE A 25 2.53 6.74 -8.41
CA ILE A 25 3.52 5.64 -8.32
C ILE A 25 4.69 6.05 -7.41
N SER A 26 5.23 7.25 -7.61
CA SER A 26 6.36 7.73 -6.81
C SER A 26 6.02 7.83 -5.32
N GLN A 27 4.83 8.33 -4.99
CA GLN A 27 4.36 8.46 -3.62
C GLN A 27 4.05 7.10 -3.00
N GLY A 28 3.43 6.19 -3.75
CA GLY A 28 3.19 4.82 -3.30
C GLY A 28 4.50 4.12 -2.94
N LEU A 29 5.51 4.19 -3.81
CA LEU A 29 6.84 3.61 -3.55
C LEU A 29 7.56 4.28 -2.38
N ALA A 30 7.44 5.60 -2.21
CA ALA A 30 8.00 6.33 -1.09
C ALA A 30 7.38 5.86 0.25
N ALA A 31 6.05 5.80 0.32
CA ALA A 31 5.34 5.29 1.48
C ALA A 31 5.74 3.83 1.81
N LYS A 32 5.93 2.98 0.79
CA LYS A 32 6.40 1.60 0.98
C LYS A 32 7.75 1.54 1.68
N LYS A 33 8.68 2.40 1.24
CA LYS A 33 10.04 2.48 1.79
C LYS A 33 10.02 2.98 3.22
N GLU A 34 9.15 3.93 3.54
CA GLU A 34 9.01 4.47 4.90
C GLU A 34 8.50 3.40 5.88
N VAL A 35 7.43 2.68 5.53
CA VAL A 35 6.91 1.57 6.36
C VAL A 35 7.97 0.49 6.55
N ARG A 36 8.70 0.13 5.47
CA ARG A 36 9.81 -0.81 5.56
C ARG A 36 10.93 -0.31 6.48
N ALA A 37 11.31 0.96 6.37
CA ALA A 37 12.35 1.54 7.21
C ALA A 37 11.95 1.49 8.69
N ALA A 38 10.69 1.80 9.02
CA ALA A 38 10.16 1.69 10.37
C ALA A 38 10.25 0.25 10.91
N LEU A 39 9.84 -0.76 10.13
CA LEU A 39 9.94 -2.15 10.56
C LEU A 39 11.38 -2.64 10.74
N VAL A 40 12.28 -2.27 9.81
CA VAL A 40 13.68 -2.68 9.85
C VAL A 40 14.41 -2.01 11.03
N ALA A 41 14.01 -0.79 11.42
CA ALA A 41 14.57 -0.11 12.58
C ALA A 41 14.31 -0.86 13.90
N GLU A 42 13.17 -1.57 14.00
CA GLU A 42 12.80 -2.37 15.17
C GLU A 42 13.59 -3.69 15.29
N GLN A 43 14.35 -4.09 14.27
CA GLN A 43 15.20 -5.30 14.27
C GLN A 43 14.48 -6.59 14.73
N ILE A 44 13.19 -6.71 14.41
CA ILE A 44 12.39 -7.87 14.81
C ILE A 44 12.76 -9.06 13.92
N ILE A 45 13.31 -10.11 14.53
CA ILE A 45 13.54 -11.39 13.88
C ILE A 45 12.33 -12.29 14.09
N SER A 46 11.77 -12.77 12.99
CA SER A 46 10.64 -13.68 13.01
C SER A 46 10.98 -14.96 13.75
N SER A 47 10.05 -15.42 14.59
CA SER A 47 10.21 -16.62 15.40
C SER A 47 10.46 -17.89 14.56
N ALA A 48 11.08 -18.91 15.15
CA ALA A 48 11.34 -20.19 14.50
C ALA A 48 10.06 -20.96 14.13
N GLU A 49 8.96 -20.68 14.82
CA GLU A 49 7.65 -21.31 14.60
C GLU A 49 6.77 -20.54 13.59
N SER A 50 7.26 -19.41 13.09
CA SER A 50 6.56 -18.65 12.07
C SER A 50 6.61 -19.33 10.70
N ARG A 51 5.67 -18.97 9.83
CA ARG A 51 5.66 -19.42 8.43
C ARG A 51 6.94 -19.06 7.68
N ILE A 52 7.58 -17.93 8.04
CA ILE A 52 8.85 -17.48 7.49
C ILE A 52 9.87 -17.40 8.64
N PRO A 53 10.52 -18.52 8.97
CA PRO A 53 11.34 -18.63 10.16
C PRO A 53 12.64 -17.85 10.04
N ARG A 54 13.05 -17.19 11.14
CA ARG A 54 14.33 -16.47 11.27
C ARG A 54 14.60 -15.42 10.19
N ALA A 55 13.54 -14.83 9.65
CA ALA A 55 13.63 -13.71 8.71
C ALA A 55 13.44 -12.37 9.43
N LEU A 56 14.12 -11.32 8.95
CA LEU A 56 13.88 -9.96 9.41
C LEU A 56 12.47 -9.53 8.98
N VAL A 57 11.69 -8.97 9.91
CA VAL A 57 10.38 -8.40 9.61
C VAL A 57 10.58 -7.10 8.84
N GLN A 58 10.41 -7.15 7.52
CA GLN A 58 10.72 -6.03 6.63
C GLN A 58 9.67 -5.79 5.53
N ASP A 59 8.66 -6.65 5.46
CA ASP A 59 7.60 -6.61 4.46
C ASP A 59 6.28 -7.12 5.05
N ALA A 60 5.21 -7.06 4.26
CA ALA A 60 3.88 -7.48 4.69
C ALA A 60 3.80 -8.97 5.04
N GLU A 61 4.56 -9.82 4.37
CA GLU A 61 4.47 -11.27 4.54
C GLU A 61 5.19 -11.71 5.82
N THR A 62 6.41 -11.22 6.04
CA THR A 62 7.18 -11.43 7.27
C THR A 62 6.47 -10.82 8.49
N ALA A 63 5.88 -9.63 8.35
CA ALA A 63 5.06 -9.02 9.41
C ALA A 63 3.81 -9.85 9.73
N ALA A 64 3.13 -10.38 8.71
CA ALA A 64 1.96 -11.25 8.90
C ALA A 64 2.34 -12.57 9.58
N ALA A 65 3.46 -13.18 9.19
CA ALA A 65 3.97 -14.39 9.81
C ALA A 65 4.27 -14.20 11.31
N GLN A 66 4.92 -13.09 11.67
CA GLN A 66 5.19 -12.75 13.06
C GLN A 66 3.92 -12.42 13.85
N ALA A 67 2.99 -11.65 13.27
CA ALA A 67 1.73 -11.30 13.91
C ALA A 67 0.88 -12.54 14.25
N GLU A 68 0.90 -13.57 13.40
CA GLU A 68 0.17 -14.82 13.63
C GLU A 68 0.80 -15.66 14.75
N VAL A 69 2.13 -15.68 14.86
CA VAL A 69 2.78 -16.37 15.98
C VAL A 69 2.48 -15.69 17.30
N ILE A 70 2.51 -14.35 17.35
CA ILE A 70 2.12 -13.60 18.56
C ILE A 70 0.66 -13.88 18.92
N ARG A 71 -0.23 -13.95 17.93
CA ARG A 71 -1.63 -14.30 18.14
C ARG A 71 -1.79 -15.68 18.76
N THR A 72 -1.10 -16.67 18.19
CA THR A 72 -1.20 -18.07 18.63
C THR A 72 -0.65 -18.23 20.05
N HIS A 73 0.51 -17.64 20.35
CA HIS A 73 1.06 -17.63 21.71
C HIS A 73 0.14 -16.92 22.69
N SER A 74 -0.36 -15.74 22.33
CA SER A 74 -1.28 -14.99 23.19
C SER A 74 -2.51 -15.82 23.54
N LEU A 75 -3.14 -16.48 22.56
CA LEU A 75 -4.30 -17.34 22.81
C LEU A 75 -3.98 -18.56 23.67
N ARG A 76 -2.78 -19.15 23.51
CA ARG A 76 -2.35 -20.28 24.32
C ARG A 76 -2.15 -19.89 25.78
N GLU A 77 -1.48 -18.77 26.01
CA GLU A 77 -1.23 -18.26 27.37
C GLU A 77 -2.51 -17.75 28.04
N THR A 78 -3.44 -17.14 27.29
CA THR A 78 -4.73 -16.68 27.85
C THR A 78 -5.82 -17.74 27.86
N GLU A 79 -5.52 -18.99 27.47
CA GLU A 79 -6.51 -20.08 27.34
C GLU A 79 -7.71 -19.70 26.45
N GLY A 80 -7.48 -18.87 25.43
CA GLY A 80 -8.50 -18.36 24.52
C GLY A 80 -9.38 -17.25 25.11
N LYS A 81 -9.12 -16.78 26.34
CA LYS A 81 -9.86 -15.68 26.96
C LYS A 81 -9.62 -14.37 26.21
N THR A 82 -10.70 -13.63 25.98
CA THR A 82 -10.67 -12.24 25.50
C THR A 82 -10.29 -11.28 26.62
N PHE A 83 -9.89 -10.06 26.28
CA PHE A 83 -9.53 -9.02 27.26
C PHE A 83 -10.59 -8.81 28.36
N ALA A 84 -11.88 -8.87 28.00
CA ALA A 84 -12.98 -8.70 28.94
C ALA A 84 -13.13 -9.88 29.92
N GLN A 85 -12.68 -11.06 29.51
CA GLN A 85 -12.75 -12.29 30.31
C GLN A 85 -11.54 -12.45 31.25
N ILE A 86 -10.47 -11.69 31.03
CA ILE A 86 -9.29 -11.70 31.91
C ILE A 86 -9.56 -10.78 33.12
N PRO A 87 -9.45 -11.31 34.36
CA PRO A 87 -9.65 -10.52 35.57
C PRO A 87 -8.76 -9.28 35.61
N ARG A 88 -9.25 -8.19 36.23
CA ARG A 88 -8.52 -6.90 36.23
C ARG A 88 -7.18 -6.92 36.98
N GLY A 89 -7.05 -7.77 37.99
CA GLY A 89 -5.81 -7.92 38.76
C GLY A 89 -4.89 -9.03 38.26
N ASP A 90 -5.22 -9.67 37.14
CA ASP A 90 -4.44 -10.77 36.58
C ASP A 90 -3.23 -10.21 35.78
N PRO A 91 -1.98 -10.60 36.08
CA PRO A 91 -0.81 -10.18 35.31
C PRO A 91 -0.87 -10.57 33.83
N MET A 92 -1.66 -11.59 33.47
CA MET A 92 -1.89 -11.99 32.08
C MET A 92 -2.59 -10.89 31.26
N ARG A 93 -3.29 -9.97 31.92
CA ARG A 93 -3.95 -8.83 31.28
C ARG A 93 -2.95 -7.88 30.65
N ASP A 94 -1.83 -7.62 31.33
CA ASP A 94 -0.75 -6.76 30.83
C ASP A 94 -0.02 -7.42 29.66
N TYR A 95 0.26 -8.73 29.76
CA TYR A 95 0.82 -9.50 28.66
C TYR A 95 -0.06 -9.45 27.40
N TYR A 96 -1.38 -9.64 27.56
CA TYR A 96 -2.33 -9.52 26.46
C TYR A 96 -2.32 -8.13 25.81
N LEU A 97 -2.22 -7.06 26.61
CA LEU A 97 -2.14 -5.69 26.12
C LEU A 97 -0.87 -5.44 25.29
N HIS A 98 0.27 -5.94 25.73
CA HIS A 98 1.51 -5.86 24.95
C HIS A 98 1.38 -6.64 23.64
N ALA A 99 0.85 -7.87 23.69
CA ALA A 99 0.67 -8.71 22.50
C ALA A 99 -0.26 -8.06 21.47
N VAL A 100 -1.41 -7.50 21.89
CA VAL A 100 -2.35 -6.84 20.97
C VAL A 100 -1.79 -5.54 20.42
N THR A 101 -1.02 -4.79 21.22
CA THR A 101 -0.34 -3.57 20.77
C THR A 101 0.65 -3.88 19.66
N LEU A 102 1.53 -4.87 19.85
CA LEU A 102 2.48 -5.30 18.80
C LEU A 102 1.74 -5.80 17.55
N ARG A 103 0.70 -6.62 17.72
CA ARG A 103 -0.11 -7.11 16.59
C ARG A 103 -0.82 -5.98 15.85
N THR A 104 -1.26 -4.95 16.56
CA THR A 104 -1.87 -3.76 15.96
C THR A 104 -0.84 -2.99 15.14
N ALA A 105 0.35 -2.75 15.69
CA ALA A 105 1.44 -2.11 14.97
C ALA A 105 1.86 -2.89 13.71
N LEU A 106 2.03 -4.21 13.82
CA LEU A 106 2.31 -5.09 12.67
C LEU A 106 1.15 -5.08 11.66
N GLY A 107 -0.10 -5.08 12.13
CA GLY A 107 -1.29 -4.97 11.29
C GLY A 107 -1.35 -3.66 10.51
N LEU A 108 -1.03 -2.53 11.16
CA LEU A 108 -0.92 -1.23 10.50
C LEU A 108 0.18 -1.24 9.43
N ALA A 109 1.33 -1.88 9.70
CA ALA A 109 2.39 -2.02 8.72
C ALA A 109 1.97 -2.88 7.51
N ILE A 110 1.31 -4.02 7.74
CA ILE A 110 0.77 -4.88 6.68
C ILE A 110 -0.23 -4.10 5.81
N MET A 111 -1.13 -3.35 6.44
CA MET A 111 -2.09 -2.50 5.71
C MET A 111 -1.38 -1.39 4.94
N GLY A 112 -0.35 -0.76 5.53
CA GLY A 112 0.48 0.26 4.86
C GLY A 112 1.13 -0.25 3.59
N PHE A 113 1.73 -1.45 3.62
CA PHE A 113 2.29 -2.09 2.42
C PHE A 113 1.23 -2.37 1.35
N LYS A 114 0.07 -2.92 1.75
CA LYS A 114 -1.01 -3.24 0.81
C LYS A 114 -1.61 -1.99 0.18
N ILE A 115 -1.81 -0.93 0.96
CA ILE A 115 -2.32 0.35 0.46
C ILE A 115 -1.30 0.97 -0.50
N SER A 116 -0.01 0.93 -0.16
CA SER A 116 1.06 1.39 -1.05
C SER A 116 1.04 0.65 -2.40
N ASP A 117 0.89 -0.68 -2.38
CA ASP A 117 0.78 -1.48 -3.61
C ASP A 117 -0.44 -1.11 -4.45
N LEU A 118 -1.60 -0.85 -3.81
CA LEU A 118 -2.79 -0.36 -4.50
C LEU A 118 -2.58 1.03 -5.12
N VAL A 119 -1.92 1.95 -4.40
CA VAL A 119 -1.62 3.30 -4.92
C VAL A 119 -0.70 3.23 -6.13
N VAL A 120 0.32 2.37 -6.09
CA VAL A 120 1.20 2.12 -7.25
C VAL A 120 0.40 1.53 -8.42
N GLY A 121 -0.45 0.54 -8.15
CA GLY A 121 -1.30 -0.06 -9.18
C GLY A 121 -2.25 0.94 -9.85
N MET A 122 -2.90 1.80 -9.06
CA MET A 122 -3.78 2.84 -9.60
C MET A 122 -3.01 3.93 -10.36
N GLY A 123 -1.83 4.31 -9.87
CA GLY A 123 -0.95 5.23 -10.61
C GLY A 123 -0.50 4.63 -11.95
N ALA A 124 -0.22 3.33 -12.01
CA ALA A 124 0.10 2.63 -13.25
C ALA A 124 -1.09 2.63 -14.22
N PHE A 125 -2.30 2.34 -13.74
CA PHE A 125 -3.51 2.40 -14.55
C PHE A 125 -3.77 3.82 -15.09
N MET A 126 -3.69 4.83 -14.24
CA MET A 126 -3.88 6.24 -14.62
C MET A 126 -2.83 6.70 -15.63
N THR A 127 -1.57 6.25 -15.45
CA THR A 127 -0.48 6.53 -16.41
C THR A 127 -0.76 5.88 -17.76
N ALA A 128 -1.23 4.64 -17.77
CA ALA A 128 -1.58 3.93 -19.01
C ALA A 128 -2.74 4.63 -19.74
N THR A 129 -3.78 5.06 -19.03
CA THR A 129 -4.89 5.83 -19.63
C THR A 129 -4.42 7.17 -20.18
N GLY A 130 -3.58 7.90 -19.43
CA GLY A 130 -3.00 9.16 -19.89
C GLY A 130 -2.15 8.99 -21.15
N ALA A 131 -1.29 7.96 -21.19
CA ALA A 131 -0.48 7.62 -22.34
C ALA A 131 -1.33 7.25 -23.56
N ALA A 132 -2.40 6.47 -23.38
CA ALA A 132 -3.33 6.12 -24.45
C ALA A 132 -3.98 7.37 -25.09
N LEU A 133 -4.40 8.34 -24.27
CA LEU A 133 -4.96 9.61 -24.75
C LEU A 133 -3.94 10.45 -25.52
N VAL A 134 -2.69 10.49 -25.06
CA VAL A 134 -1.61 11.21 -25.76
C VAL A 134 -1.30 10.57 -27.11
N MET A 135 -1.38 9.24 -27.22
CA MET A 135 -1.15 8.51 -28.47
C MET A 135 -2.26 8.72 -29.50
N ILE A 136 -3.51 8.91 -29.06
CA ILE A 136 -4.65 9.20 -29.94
C ILE A 136 -4.60 10.63 -30.48
N ALA A 137 -3.90 11.54 -29.78
CA ALA A 137 -3.75 12.91 -30.24
C ALA A 137 -3.29 12.91 -31.71
N PRO A 138 -2.06 12.59 -32.14
CA PRO A 138 -1.58 12.79 -33.53
C PRO A 138 -2.56 12.43 -34.65
N ALA A 139 -3.39 11.38 -34.49
CA ALA A 139 -4.44 10.99 -35.43
C ALA A 139 -5.53 12.07 -35.64
N MET A 140 -6.02 12.75 -34.59
CA MET A 140 -7.00 13.83 -34.80
C MET A 140 -6.36 15.11 -35.40
N ARG A 141 -5.02 15.24 -35.42
CA ARG A 141 -4.30 16.43 -35.94
C ARG A 141 -4.27 16.32 -37.45
N ALA A 142 -4.13 15.09 -37.93
CA ALA A 142 -4.23 14.75 -39.33
C ALA A 142 -5.68 14.94 -39.81
N ALA A 143 -6.67 14.41 -39.11
CA ALA A 143 -8.09 14.59 -39.47
C ALA A 143 -8.52 16.07 -39.52
N ASN A 144 -8.09 16.88 -38.55
CA ASN A 144 -8.39 18.33 -38.51
C ASN A 144 -7.56 19.16 -39.51
N ARG A 145 -6.66 18.55 -40.29
CA ARG A 145 -5.95 19.20 -41.42
C ARG A 145 -6.59 18.89 -42.77
N GLU A 146 -7.48 17.89 -42.83
CA GLU A 146 -8.14 17.42 -44.06
C GLU A 146 -9.56 17.96 -44.26
N GLU A 147 -10.01 18.89 -43.42
CA GLU A 147 -11.17 19.75 -43.68
C GLU A 147 -10.68 21.11 -44.24
N PRO A 148 -10.43 21.22 -45.56
CA PRO A 148 -10.42 22.50 -46.25
C PRO A 148 -11.86 22.86 -46.63
N ASP A 149 -12.27 24.09 -46.34
CA ASP A 149 -13.49 24.72 -46.87
C ASP A 149 -13.57 24.63 -48.41
#